data_AF-M2V7J9-F1
#
_entry.id   AF-M2V7J9-F1
#
_cell.length_a   1.000
_cell.length_b   1.000
_cell.length_c   1.000
_cell.angle_alpha   90.00
_cell.angle_beta   90.00
_cell.angle_gamma   90.00
#
_symmetry.space_group_name_H-M   'P 1'
#
loop_
_entity.id
_entity.type
_entity.pdbx_description
1 polymer ?
#
loop_
_entity_poly.entity_id
_entity_poly.type
_entity_poly.pdbx_seq_one_letter_code
_entity_poly.pdbx_strand_id
1 'polypeptide(L)'
;MKQSWVKYGTKLKIVEAKKLLDGLPRTSSVAITHPSNLGKELFTHTGSGTLIRNGGSVKEISKFEDLDVSALVEGITKSRGTEASDAVNRYIQNLKNRPFEVFHDDSMGVVAVVYPPTAEGEFAQLSHFSMTKDAFLNNLNDLVFQRMKQKYPKLYWIVDDQSQNYVKWHLEKTDGFLRREKEIFCWWGAAESSEIFSLLENYQKQGRSMLKDSLDAQFRRAADFVASLKQGQQTRAYTTVAGSSTRPGLRQNKFAPASTRGFATTAKRSMETTNPNPPYGIKHKSRDYPAKVALIGARGYTGQALIELFNKHPNMDLRHVSSRELAGKKLEGYTKRQITYENLSAEDVKKMAENGEVDCWVMALPNGVCKPFVDAINESGKDPVIVDLSADYRFDSSWTYGLPETVNRSELSDARRIANPGCYATAAQLGIAPLLEFIGGQPTVFGVSGYSGAGTKPSPKNDVKNLENNLIPYSLTDHIHEKEISRQLGLEVAFIPHVAAWFQGIHHTISIPLNRTMTSRDIRNLYQDRYAGEKLVKIVGESPLVKNISGKHGVEIGGFAVHSSGKRVVVNATIDNLLKGAATQCLQNMNLALGYGEYEGIPY
;
A
#
# COMPACT_ATOMS: atom_id res chain seq x y z
N MET A 1 0.86 26.20 25.58
CA MET A 1 1.80 26.82 26.54
C MET A 1 2.23 25.91 27.70
N LYS A 2 1.49 24.88 28.10
CA LYS A 2 1.82 24.00 29.26
C LYS A 2 2.77 22.84 28.97
N GLN A 3 3.33 22.76 27.76
CA GLN A 3 4.20 21.65 27.35
C GLN A 3 5.63 21.88 27.83
N SER A 4 6.30 20.84 28.34
CA SER A 4 7.63 20.92 28.99
C SER A 4 8.76 21.43 28.08
N TRP A 5 8.60 21.31 26.77
CA TRP A 5 9.56 21.78 25.76
C TRP A 5 9.38 23.25 25.34
N VAL A 6 8.30 23.92 25.80
CA VAL A 6 8.04 25.35 25.51
C VAL A 6 8.81 26.22 26.51
N LYS A 7 10.13 26.30 26.32
CA LYS A 7 11.04 27.14 27.13
C LYS A 7 10.91 28.62 26.77
N TYR A 8 11.51 29.51 27.57
CA TYR A 8 11.34 30.97 27.51
C TYR A 8 11.45 31.56 26.08
N GLY A 9 12.50 31.22 25.33
CA GLY A 9 12.69 31.72 23.95
C GLY A 9 11.65 31.21 22.95
N THR A 10 11.21 29.95 23.06
CA THR A 10 10.15 29.39 22.21
C THR A 10 8.79 29.99 22.55
N LYS A 11 8.55 30.27 23.83
CA LYS A 11 7.32 30.89 24.32
C LYS A 11 7.14 32.29 23.76
N LEU A 12 8.20 33.11 23.75
CA LEU A 12 8.18 34.46 23.20
C LEU A 12 7.86 34.44 21.69
N LYS A 13 8.57 33.60 20.93
CA LYS A 13 8.36 33.45 19.47
C LYS A 13 6.92 33.08 19.11
N ILE A 14 6.29 32.19 19.88
CA ILE A 14 4.89 31.79 19.66
C ILE A 14 3.92 32.94 19.96
N VAL A 15 4.16 33.70 21.03
CA VAL A 15 3.31 34.85 21.40
C VAL A 15 3.41 35.96 20.37
N GLU A 16 4.61 36.26 19.89
CA GLU A 16 4.83 37.29 18.87
C GLU A 16 4.26 36.88 17.51
N ALA A 17 4.47 35.63 17.09
CA ALA A 17 3.88 35.11 15.86
C ALA A 17 2.34 35.14 15.91
N LYS A 18 1.75 34.78 17.05
CA LYS A 18 0.29 34.90 17.26
C LYS A 18 -0.16 36.37 17.16
N LYS A 19 0.51 37.29 17.86
CA LYS A 19 0.17 38.72 17.85
C LYS A 19 0.24 39.31 16.44
N LEU A 20 1.21 38.89 15.64
CA LEU A 20 1.31 39.22 14.21
C LEU A 20 0.13 38.68 13.41
N LEU A 21 -0.20 37.40 13.59
CA LEU A 21 -1.30 36.75 12.88
C LEU A 21 -2.69 37.25 13.29
N ASP A 22 -2.85 37.74 14.52
CA ASP A 22 -4.13 38.30 15.01
C ASP A 22 -4.56 39.56 14.21
N GLY A 23 -3.60 40.30 13.64
CA GLY A 23 -3.85 41.52 12.84
C GLY A 23 -3.83 41.33 11.33
N LEU A 24 -3.61 40.11 10.83
CA LEU A 24 -3.48 39.81 9.40
C LEU A 24 -4.66 38.98 8.87
N PRO A 25 -4.91 38.96 7.54
CA PRO A 25 -5.90 38.05 6.95
C PRO A 25 -5.66 36.60 7.36
N ARG A 26 -6.73 35.80 7.55
CA ARG A 26 -6.62 34.40 8.02
C ARG A 26 -5.77 33.49 7.12
N THR A 27 -5.61 33.85 5.84
CA THR A 27 -4.74 33.16 4.88
C THR A 27 -3.25 33.40 5.12
N SER A 28 -2.91 34.32 6.02
CA SER A 28 -1.52 34.69 6.31
C SER A 28 -0.81 33.64 7.17
N SER A 29 0.49 33.52 6.98
CA SER A 29 1.36 32.65 7.77
C SER A 29 2.60 33.39 8.22
N VAL A 30 3.11 33.05 9.40
CA VAL A 30 4.41 33.49 9.91
C VAL A 30 5.37 32.32 9.81
N ALA A 31 6.50 32.51 9.13
CA ALA A 31 7.57 31.52 9.06
C ALA A 31 8.74 31.93 9.96
N ILE A 32 9.23 31.00 10.79
CA ILE A 32 10.44 31.18 11.60
C ILE A 32 11.56 30.39 10.92
N THR A 33 12.50 31.09 10.29
CA THR A 33 13.62 30.48 9.56
C THR A 33 14.98 31.04 9.99
N HIS A 34 16.05 30.33 9.65
CA HIS A 34 17.42 30.79 9.85
C HIS A 34 17.79 31.82 8.76
N PRO A 35 18.56 32.90 9.06
CA PRO A 35 18.89 33.94 8.08
C PRO A 35 19.52 33.42 6.78
N SER A 36 20.37 32.39 6.87
CA SER A 36 20.98 31.75 5.68
C SER A 36 19.97 31.12 4.73
N ASN A 37 18.76 30.81 5.22
CA ASN A 37 17.70 30.17 4.46
C ASN A 37 16.58 31.16 4.10
N LEU A 38 16.75 32.46 4.36
CA LEU A 38 15.76 33.48 4.08
C LEU A 38 15.42 33.55 2.57
N GLY A 39 16.41 33.40 1.70
CA GLY A 39 16.17 33.33 0.25
C GLY A 39 15.33 32.13 -0.16
N LYS A 40 15.48 31.00 0.54
CA LYS A 40 14.65 29.81 0.33
C LYS A 40 13.21 30.03 0.84
N GLU A 41 13.05 30.75 1.94
CA GLU A 41 11.73 31.06 2.52
C GLU A 41 10.95 32.09 1.70
N LEU A 42 11.62 33.14 1.21
CA LEU A 42 10.98 34.24 0.48
C LEU A 42 10.70 33.92 -0.99
N PHE A 43 11.56 33.12 -1.63
CA PHE A 43 11.54 32.91 -3.08
C PHE A 43 11.30 31.47 -3.51
N THR A 44 11.01 30.55 -2.58
CA THR A 44 10.67 29.16 -2.92
C THR A 44 9.43 28.67 -2.16
N HIS A 45 8.59 27.88 -2.82
CA HIS A 45 7.40 27.29 -2.17
C HIS A 45 7.73 26.16 -1.17
N THR A 46 9.01 25.85 -0.95
CA THR A 46 9.47 24.92 0.08
C THR A 46 10.12 25.73 1.19
N GLY A 47 9.29 26.18 2.13
CA GLY A 47 9.79 26.78 3.37
C GLY A 47 10.77 25.84 4.06
N SER A 48 11.84 26.42 4.57
CA SER A 48 12.84 25.76 5.42
C SER A 48 12.58 26.03 6.90
N GLY A 49 11.72 27.01 7.19
CA GLY A 49 11.35 27.43 8.52
C GLY A 49 10.19 26.64 9.12
N THR A 50 9.96 26.88 10.42
CA THR A 50 8.73 26.45 11.10
C THR A 50 7.61 27.41 10.76
N LEU A 51 6.56 26.92 10.11
CA LEU A 51 5.45 27.73 9.65
C LEU A 51 4.30 27.72 10.66
N ILE A 52 3.78 28.92 10.97
CA ILE A 52 2.70 29.16 11.94
C ILE A 52 1.55 29.83 11.17
N ARG A 53 0.35 29.26 11.24
CA ARG A 53 -0.89 29.77 10.60
C ARG A 53 -2.01 29.90 11.63
N ASN A 54 -2.98 30.76 11.34
CA ASN A 54 -4.27 30.72 12.03
C ASN A 54 -5.01 29.46 11.54
N GLY A 55 -5.26 28.51 12.45
CA GLY A 55 -6.05 27.31 12.11
C GLY A 55 -7.48 27.69 11.71
N GLY A 56 -8.09 26.91 10.81
CA GLY A 56 -9.51 27.08 10.46
C GLY A 56 -10.39 26.95 11.69
N SER A 57 -11.52 27.67 11.76
CA SER A 57 -12.52 27.43 12.80
C SER A 57 -13.43 26.27 12.40
N VAL A 58 -13.72 25.38 13.35
CA VAL A 58 -14.83 24.43 13.23
C VAL A 58 -16.07 25.11 13.77
N LYS A 59 -17.10 25.19 12.93
CA LYS A 59 -18.43 25.66 13.31
C LYS A 59 -19.31 24.47 13.65
N GLU A 60 -20.19 24.68 14.62
CA GLU A 60 -21.17 23.70 15.10
C GLU A 60 -22.56 24.30 14.96
N ILE A 61 -23.43 23.61 14.24
CA ILE A 61 -24.82 24.03 14.05
C ILE A 61 -25.74 22.89 14.45
N SER A 62 -26.67 23.16 15.37
CA SER A 62 -27.61 22.18 15.92
C SER A 62 -29.08 22.49 15.63
N LYS A 63 -29.37 23.66 15.02
CA LYS A 63 -30.71 24.08 14.62
C LYS A 63 -30.78 24.18 13.11
N PHE A 64 -31.91 23.78 12.55
CA PHE A 64 -32.07 23.78 11.09
C PHE A 64 -32.12 25.20 10.52
N GLU A 65 -32.68 26.14 11.26
CA GLU A 65 -32.83 27.55 10.85
C GLU A 65 -31.49 28.27 10.69
N ASP A 66 -30.46 27.78 11.39
CA ASP A 66 -29.10 28.34 11.37
C ASP A 66 -28.23 27.72 10.26
N LEU A 67 -28.74 26.72 9.52
CA LEU A 67 -28.02 26.08 8.42
C LEU A 67 -28.12 26.89 7.13
N ASP A 68 -26.97 27.18 6.52
CA ASP A 68 -26.92 27.53 5.11
C ASP A 68 -27.09 26.26 4.27
N VAL A 69 -28.35 25.94 3.95
CA VAL A 69 -28.72 24.76 3.17
C VAL A 69 -28.01 24.75 1.80
N SER A 70 -27.88 25.92 1.15
CA SER A 70 -27.24 26.00 -0.17
C SER A 70 -25.75 25.65 -0.08
N ALA A 71 -25.03 26.25 0.88
CA ALA A 71 -23.62 25.97 1.09
C ALA A 71 -23.37 24.52 1.54
N LEU A 72 -24.27 23.95 2.34
CA LEU A 72 -24.18 22.57 2.80
C LEU A 72 -24.38 21.57 1.65
N VAL A 73 -25.38 21.79 0.79
CA VAL A 73 -25.59 20.99 -0.43
C VAL A 73 -24.37 21.09 -1.34
N GLU A 74 -23.85 22.30 -1.55
CA GLU A 74 -22.69 22.53 -2.40
C GLU A 74 -21.43 21.83 -1.84
N GLY A 75 -21.17 21.94 -0.53
CA GLY A 75 -20.03 21.29 0.14
C GLY A 75 -20.07 19.78 0.04
N ILE A 76 -21.24 19.17 0.30
CA ILE A 76 -21.42 17.71 0.18
C ILE A 76 -21.28 17.28 -1.29
N THR A 77 -21.86 18.02 -2.23
CA THR A 77 -21.84 17.68 -3.67
C THR A 77 -20.44 17.86 -4.28
N LYS A 78 -19.66 18.87 -3.86
CA LYS A 78 -18.25 19.08 -4.27
C LYS A 78 -17.38 17.86 -4.01
N SER A 79 -17.69 17.09 -2.95
CA SER A 79 -16.95 15.89 -2.60
C SER A 79 -17.36 14.63 -3.39
N ARG A 80 -18.51 14.64 -4.08
CA ARG A 80 -19.16 13.43 -4.65
C ARG A 80 -19.62 13.53 -6.11
N GLY A 81 -19.52 14.69 -6.77
CA GLY A 81 -19.92 14.89 -8.17
C GLY A 81 -21.38 15.36 -8.33
N THR A 82 -21.72 15.90 -9.50
CA THR A 82 -22.97 16.66 -9.77
C THR A 82 -24.25 15.81 -9.81
N GLU A 83 -24.15 14.48 -9.92
CA GLU A 83 -25.30 13.56 -10.06
C GLU A 83 -26.05 13.28 -8.74
N ALA A 84 -25.62 13.89 -7.62
CA ALA A 84 -26.09 13.60 -6.26
C ALA A 84 -27.04 14.65 -5.64
N SER A 85 -27.28 15.78 -6.31
CA SER A 85 -27.91 16.98 -5.70
C SER A 85 -29.30 16.71 -5.07
N ASP A 86 -30.19 15.99 -5.75
CA ASP A 86 -31.56 15.77 -5.26
C ASP A 86 -31.65 14.86 -4.03
N ALA A 87 -30.74 13.88 -3.92
CA ALA A 87 -30.66 13.01 -2.76
C ALA A 87 -30.02 13.73 -1.56
N VAL A 88 -29.01 14.57 -1.80
CA VAL A 88 -28.43 15.46 -0.77
C VAL A 88 -29.49 16.43 -0.24
N ASN A 89 -30.29 17.04 -1.13
CA ASN A 89 -31.40 17.90 -0.74
C ASN A 89 -32.43 17.17 0.13
N ARG A 90 -32.86 15.96 -0.24
CA ARG A 90 -33.79 15.16 0.58
C ARG A 90 -33.21 14.81 1.94
N TYR A 91 -31.94 14.43 2.00
CA TYR A 91 -31.27 14.15 3.27
C TYR A 91 -31.20 15.38 4.18
N ILE A 92 -30.83 16.55 3.64
CA ILE A 92 -30.76 17.78 4.42
C ILE A 92 -32.16 18.16 4.92
N GLN A 93 -33.22 18.05 4.10
CA GLN A 93 -34.58 18.31 4.57
C GLN A 93 -35.02 17.35 5.69
N ASN A 94 -34.57 16.09 5.67
CA ASN A 94 -34.84 15.14 6.74
C ASN A 94 -34.18 15.48 8.08
N LEU A 95 -33.16 16.35 8.11
CA LEU A 95 -32.56 16.83 9.36
C LEU A 95 -33.57 17.57 10.24
N LYS A 96 -34.66 18.13 9.68
CA LYS A 96 -35.75 18.75 10.46
C LYS A 96 -36.47 17.78 11.38
N ASN A 97 -36.44 16.49 11.06
CA ASN A 97 -37.30 15.49 11.70
C ASN A 97 -36.65 14.81 12.92
N ARG A 98 -35.37 15.13 13.23
CA ARG A 98 -34.65 14.56 14.36
C ARG A 98 -33.55 15.49 14.87
N PRO A 99 -33.11 15.37 16.13
CA PRO A 99 -31.92 16.07 16.61
C PRO A 99 -30.69 15.71 15.76
N PHE A 100 -29.92 16.73 15.38
CA PHE A 100 -28.69 16.60 14.62
C PHE A 100 -27.69 17.68 15.05
N GLU A 101 -26.43 17.46 14.72
CA GLU A 101 -25.40 18.47 14.76
C GLU A 101 -24.50 18.39 13.52
N VAL A 102 -24.28 19.53 12.89
CA VAL A 102 -23.36 19.68 11.75
C VAL A 102 -22.07 20.31 12.24
N PHE A 103 -20.96 19.65 11.95
CA PHE A 103 -19.61 20.20 12.11
C PHE A 103 -19.06 20.50 10.74
N HIS A 104 -18.59 21.71 10.53
CA HIS A 104 -17.96 22.08 9.27
C HIS A 104 -16.85 23.11 9.48
N ASP A 105 -15.93 23.18 8.53
CA ASP A 105 -14.97 24.28 8.48
C ASP A 105 -15.57 25.50 7.77
N ASP A 106 -14.87 26.63 7.82
CA ASP A 106 -15.33 27.89 7.21
C ASP A 106 -15.59 27.78 5.69
N SER A 107 -14.92 26.86 4.99
CA SER A 107 -15.03 26.70 3.53
C SER A 107 -16.03 25.62 3.08
N MET A 108 -16.69 24.93 4.02
CA MET A 108 -17.47 23.70 3.75
C MET A 108 -16.65 22.61 3.04
N GLY A 109 -15.32 22.67 3.18
CA GLY A 109 -14.39 21.68 2.68
C GLY A 109 -14.42 20.39 3.48
N VAL A 110 -14.83 20.43 4.75
CA VAL A 110 -15.17 19.27 5.58
C VAL A 110 -16.56 19.48 6.15
N VAL A 111 -17.41 18.46 6.02
CA VAL A 111 -18.75 18.45 6.58
C VAL A 111 -18.98 17.11 7.27
N ALA A 112 -19.33 17.16 8.56
CA ALA A 112 -19.75 16.02 9.35
C ALA A 112 -21.16 16.26 9.89
N VAL A 113 -22.04 15.28 9.76
CA VAL A 113 -23.39 15.32 10.35
C VAL A 113 -23.49 14.20 11.37
N VAL A 114 -23.70 14.58 12.64
CA VAL A 114 -23.81 13.68 13.78
C VAL A 114 -25.23 13.69 14.29
N TYR A 115 -25.77 12.51 14.56
CA TYR A 115 -26.97 12.36 15.34
C TYR A 115 -26.60 12.09 16.80
N PRO A 116 -27.07 12.93 17.75
CA PRO A 116 -26.86 12.70 19.17
C PRO A 116 -27.42 11.34 19.64
N PRO A 117 -26.94 10.81 20.78
CA PRO A 117 -27.46 9.58 21.37
C PRO A 117 -28.97 9.67 21.61
N THR A 118 -29.68 8.56 21.36
CA THR A 118 -31.13 8.46 21.63
C THR A 118 -31.38 8.11 23.10
N ALA A 119 -32.62 8.23 23.58
CA ALA A 119 -32.97 7.89 24.97
C ALA A 119 -32.68 6.43 25.36
N GLU A 120 -32.54 5.53 24.37
CA GLU A 120 -32.26 4.10 24.55
C GLU A 120 -30.79 3.71 24.23
N GLY A 121 -29.98 4.63 23.71
CA GLY A 121 -28.63 4.33 23.22
C GLY A 121 -27.60 5.35 23.71
N GLU A 122 -26.42 4.86 24.09
CA GLU A 122 -25.37 5.73 24.64
C GLU A 122 -24.38 6.28 23.60
N PHE A 123 -24.43 5.77 22.37
CA PHE A 123 -23.52 6.20 21.31
C PHE A 123 -24.18 7.23 20.39
N ALA A 124 -23.44 8.28 20.06
CA ALA A 124 -23.75 9.13 18.94
C ALA A 124 -23.48 8.41 17.62
N GLN A 125 -24.18 8.81 16.56
CA GLN A 125 -24.03 8.23 15.23
C GLN A 125 -23.52 9.29 14.27
N LEU A 126 -22.35 9.07 13.67
CA LEU A 126 -21.92 9.90 12.53
C LEU A 126 -22.64 9.41 11.27
N SER A 127 -23.59 10.22 10.81
CA SER A 127 -24.48 9.92 9.69
C SER A 127 -23.87 10.22 8.33
N HIS A 128 -23.05 11.27 8.24
CA HIS A 128 -22.41 11.68 7.01
C HIS A 128 -21.08 12.33 7.32
N PHE A 129 -20.08 12.02 6.51
CA PHE A 129 -18.78 12.66 6.56
C PHE A 129 -18.24 12.82 5.15
N SER A 130 -17.94 14.05 4.77
CA SER A 130 -17.33 14.39 3.47
C SER A 130 -16.19 15.37 3.66
N MET A 131 -15.18 15.22 2.81
CA MET A 131 -14.07 16.15 2.75
C MET A 131 -13.63 16.37 1.30
N THR A 132 -13.17 17.58 0.99
CA THR A 132 -12.46 17.90 -0.25
C THR A 132 -10.98 17.56 -0.12
N LYS A 133 -10.29 17.38 -1.25
CA LYS A 133 -8.85 17.11 -1.28
C LYS A 133 -8.03 18.23 -0.61
N ASP A 134 -8.43 19.49 -0.84
CA ASP A 134 -7.76 20.65 -0.23
C ASP A 134 -7.93 20.67 1.29
N ALA A 135 -9.13 20.36 1.79
CA ALA A 135 -9.38 20.33 3.22
C ALA A 135 -8.63 19.20 3.94
N PHE A 136 -8.46 18.05 3.27
CA PHE A 136 -7.63 16.95 3.75
C PHE A 136 -6.15 17.34 3.84
N LEU A 137 -5.59 17.98 2.79
CA LEU A 137 -4.20 18.43 2.79
C LEU A 137 -3.90 19.52 3.83
N ASN A 138 -4.92 20.26 4.26
CA ASN A 138 -4.83 21.28 5.30
C ASN A 138 -5.19 20.75 6.71
N ASN A 139 -5.40 19.44 6.87
CA ASN A 139 -5.72 18.78 8.15
C ASN A 139 -7.00 19.32 8.84
N LEU A 140 -7.95 19.85 8.07
CA LEU A 140 -9.22 20.35 8.61
C LEU A 140 -10.13 19.21 9.08
N ASN A 141 -10.03 18.04 8.45
CA ASN A 141 -10.72 16.82 8.84
C ASN A 141 -10.34 16.38 10.26
N ASP A 142 -9.05 16.43 10.60
CA ASP A 142 -8.56 16.11 11.93
C ASP A 142 -9.09 17.08 13.00
N LEU A 143 -9.20 18.36 12.66
CA LEU A 143 -9.75 19.37 13.56
C LEU A 143 -11.25 19.12 13.82
N VAL A 144 -12.03 18.85 12.77
CA VAL A 144 -13.45 18.49 12.88
C VAL A 144 -13.61 17.23 13.72
N PHE A 145 -12.80 16.20 13.49
CA PHE A 145 -12.86 14.94 14.23
C PHE A 145 -12.47 15.09 15.70
N GLN A 146 -11.46 15.90 16.00
CA GLN A 146 -11.11 16.23 17.40
C GLN A 146 -12.25 16.94 18.11
N ARG A 147 -12.92 17.86 17.43
CA ARG A 147 -14.07 18.58 17.98
C ARG A 147 -15.25 17.64 18.24
N MET A 148 -15.53 16.74 17.30
CA MET A 148 -16.53 15.68 17.47
C MET A 148 -16.17 14.77 18.64
N LYS A 149 -14.93 14.30 18.75
CA LYS A 149 -14.50 13.39 19.84
C LYS A 149 -14.55 14.06 21.23
N GLN A 150 -14.34 15.38 21.30
CA GLN A 150 -14.53 16.16 22.54
C GLN A 150 -16.01 16.24 22.96
N LYS A 151 -16.93 16.39 22.00
CA LYS A 151 -18.36 16.55 22.27
C LYS A 151 -19.09 15.22 22.44
N TYR A 152 -18.68 14.21 21.67
CA TYR A 152 -19.24 12.87 21.66
C TYR A 152 -18.15 11.84 22.03
N PRO A 153 -17.97 11.54 23.33
CA PRO A 153 -17.00 10.57 23.79
C PRO A 153 -17.29 9.13 23.32
N LYS A 154 -18.56 8.80 23.04
CA LYS A 154 -19.00 7.53 22.46
C LYS A 154 -19.65 7.80 21.09
N LEU A 155 -19.05 7.32 20.00
CA LEU A 155 -19.58 7.51 18.65
C LEU A 155 -19.24 6.34 17.71
N TYR A 156 -20.17 5.99 16.81
CA TYR A 156 -19.94 4.98 15.76
C TYR A 156 -20.33 5.48 14.36
N TRP A 157 -19.76 4.83 13.33
CA TRP A 157 -20.03 5.08 11.92
C TRP A 157 -19.67 3.89 11.03
N ILE A 158 -20.05 3.94 9.76
CA ILE A 158 -19.72 2.91 8.77
C ILE A 158 -19.05 3.56 7.56
N VAL A 159 -17.97 2.95 7.10
CA VAL A 159 -17.21 3.35 5.90
C VAL A 159 -17.37 2.27 4.82
N ASP A 160 -17.42 2.68 3.55
CA ASP A 160 -17.40 1.75 2.41
C ASP A 160 -15.95 1.42 2.02
N ASP A 161 -15.64 0.13 1.96
CA ASP A 161 -14.31 -0.41 1.65
C ASP A 161 -13.90 -0.16 0.18
N GLN A 162 -14.86 0.08 -0.72
CA GLN A 162 -14.60 0.35 -2.14
C GLN A 162 -14.36 1.84 -2.44
N SER A 163 -14.70 2.74 -1.51
CA SER A 163 -14.36 4.15 -1.65
C SER A 163 -12.87 4.31 -1.35
N GLN A 164 -12.03 4.26 -2.39
CA GLN A 164 -10.56 4.22 -2.31
C GLN A 164 -9.90 5.43 -1.60
N ASN A 165 -10.68 6.37 -1.09
CA ASN A 165 -10.17 7.58 -0.46
C ASN A 165 -10.51 7.58 1.04
N TYR A 166 -9.46 7.55 1.86
CA TYR A 166 -9.47 7.82 3.32
C TYR A 166 -10.00 6.72 4.26
N VAL A 167 -10.28 5.49 3.78
CA VAL A 167 -10.62 4.34 4.65
C VAL A 167 -9.57 4.14 5.75
N LYS A 168 -8.29 4.19 5.36
CA LYS A 168 -7.16 4.11 6.29
C LYS A 168 -7.20 5.20 7.36
N TRP A 169 -7.55 6.44 6.98
CA TRP A 169 -7.66 7.54 7.92
C TRP A 169 -8.75 7.27 8.96
N HIS A 170 -9.93 6.77 8.57
CA HIS A 170 -10.97 6.42 9.53
C HIS A 170 -10.51 5.34 10.52
N LEU A 171 -9.83 4.29 10.03
CA LEU A 171 -9.29 3.21 10.86
C LEU A 171 -8.22 3.70 11.86
N GLU A 172 -7.47 4.76 11.53
CA GLU A 172 -6.50 5.36 12.44
C GLU A 172 -7.16 6.20 13.55
N LYS A 173 -8.42 6.64 13.37
CA LYS A 173 -9.14 7.48 14.33
C LYS A 173 -10.12 6.71 15.22
N THR A 174 -10.35 5.43 14.96
CA THR A 174 -11.19 4.56 15.79
C THR A 174 -10.46 4.02 17.01
N ASP A 175 -11.22 3.67 18.04
CA ASP A 175 -10.72 2.81 19.12
C ASP A 175 -10.95 1.32 18.78
N GLY A 176 -11.90 1.00 17.88
CA GLY A 176 -12.10 -0.34 17.32
C GLY A 176 -12.88 -0.32 15.99
N PHE A 177 -12.77 -1.42 15.23
CA PHE A 177 -13.51 -1.61 13.98
C PHE A 177 -13.89 -3.08 13.75
N LEU A 178 -14.93 -3.32 12.92
CA LEU A 178 -15.36 -4.65 12.46
C LEU A 178 -15.69 -4.59 10.97
N ARG A 179 -15.11 -5.51 10.19
CA ARG A 179 -15.34 -5.59 8.74
C ARG A 179 -16.42 -6.62 8.42
N ARG A 180 -17.34 -6.25 7.51
CA ARG A 180 -18.37 -7.13 6.95
C ARG A 180 -18.49 -6.87 5.45
N GLU A 181 -18.15 -7.86 4.63
CA GLU A 181 -18.18 -7.75 3.16
C GLU A 181 -17.43 -6.49 2.66
N LYS A 182 -18.16 -5.49 2.14
CA LYS A 182 -17.66 -4.22 1.60
C LYS A 182 -17.81 -3.04 2.57
N GLU A 183 -18.09 -3.30 3.84
CA GLU A 183 -18.35 -2.26 4.85
C GLU A 183 -17.45 -2.44 6.07
N ILE A 184 -17.06 -1.32 6.65
CA ILE A 184 -16.24 -1.28 7.86
C ILE A 184 -16.98 -0.47 8.92
N PHE A 185 -17.45 -1.16 9.96
CA PHE A 185 -18.02 -0.54 11.15
C PHE A 185 -16.90 -0.03 12.05
N CYS A 186 -17.01 1.21 12.50
CA CYS A 186 -15.99 1.96 13.19
C CYS A 186 -16.60 2.61 14.45
N TRP A 187 -15.87 2.61 15.57
CA TRP A 187 -16.31 3.32 16.78
C TRP A 187 -15.17 3.86 17.62
N TRP A 188 -15.47 4.84 18.49
CA TRP A 188 -14.63 5.24 19.62
C TRP A 188 -15.47 5.43 20.89
N GLY A 189 -14.79 5.38 22.04
CA GLY A 189 -15.36 5.54 23.37
C GLY A 189 -15.17 4.33 24.26
N ALA A 190 -14.81 4.56 25.53
CA ALA A 190 -14.76 3.54 26.56
C ALA A 190 -16.18 3.07 26.85
N ALA A 191 -16.49 1.84 26.48
CA ALA A 191 -17.78 1.20 26.71
C ALA A 191 -17.55 -0.12 27.46
N GLU A 192 -18.50 -0.48 28.32
CA GLU A 192 -18.51 -1.81 28.92
C GLU A 192 -18.64 -2.86 27.82
N SER A 193 -18.06 -4.05 28.03
CA SER A 193 -18.06 -5.09 26.99
C SER A 193 -19.47 -5.41 26.50
N SER A 194 -20.48 -5.37 27.39
CA SER A 194 -21.91 -5.57 27.09
C SER A 194 -22.45 -4.59 26.04
N GLU A 195 -22.15 -3.29 26.16
CA GLU A 195 -22.63 -2.24 25.25
C GLU A 195 -22.08 -2.43 23.83
N ILE A 196 -20.77 -2.71 23.73
CA ILE A 196 -20.11 -2.98 22.45
C ILE A 196 -20.68 -4.26 21.84
N PHE A 197 -20.90 -5.31 22.63
CA PHE A 197 -21.49 -6.55 22.12
C PHE A 197 -22.90 -6.32 21.55
N SER A 198 -23.77 -5.58 22.23
CA SER A 198 -25.10 -5.24 21.70
C SER A 198 -25.02 -4.40 20.43
N LEU A 199 -24.08 -3.43 20.36
CA LEU A 199 -23.87 -2.60 19.18
C LEU A 199 -23.35 -3.43 17.98
N LEU A 200 -22.40 -4.32 18.22
CA LEU A 200 -21.83 -5.23 17.21
C LEU A 200 -22.85 -6.30 16.78
N GLU A 201 -23.67 -6.81 17.69
CA GLU A 201 -24.75 -7.75 17.36
C GLU A 201 -25.81 -7.08 16.49
N ASN A 202 -26.17 -5.83 16.80
CA ASN A 202 -27.05 -5.02 15.96
C ASN A 202 -26.44 -4.78 14.57
N TYR A 203 -25.14 -4.48 14.48
CA TYR A 203 -24.45 -4.36 13.19
C TYR A 203 -24.38 -5.70 12.42
N GLN A 204 -24.15 -6.82 13.09
CA GLN A 204 -24.18 -8.14 12.45
C GLN A 204 -25.57 -8.49 11.91
N LYS A 205 -26.64 -8.13 12.63
CA LYS A 205 -28.03 -8.38 12.20
C LYS A 205 -28.47 -7.43 11.08
N GLN A 206 -28.16 -6.14 11.20
CA GLN A 206 -28.75 -5.09 10.37
C GLN A 206 -27.77 -4.49 9.34
N GLY A 207 -26.46 -4.67 9.50
CA GLY A 207 -25.44 -4.02 8.66
C GLY A 207 -25.62 -2.50 8.64
N ARG A 208 -25.40 -1.85 7.50
CA ARG A 208 -25.63 -0.40 7.34
C ARG A 208 -27.07 0.06 7.51
N SER A 209 -28.05 -0.85 7.49
CA SER A 209 -29.44 -0.47 7.81
C SER A 209 -29.64 -0.05 9.27
N MET A 210 -28.64 -0.31 10.14
CA MET A 210 -28.59 0.29 11.48
C MET A 210 -28.45 1.82 11.45
N LEU A 211 -27.87 2.39 10.38
CA LEU A 211 -27.73 3.84 10.19
C LEU A 211 -29.01 4.45 9.60
N LYS A 212 -30.19 4.10 10.14
CA LYS A 212 -31.50 4.59 9.67
C LYS A 212 -31.43 6.09 9.34
N ASP A 213 -31.81 6.43 8.10
CA ASP A 213 -31.82 7.78 7.52
C ASP A 213 -30.45 8.46 7.23
N SER A 214 -29.37 7.69 7.09
CA SER A 214 -28.10 8.21 6.55
C SER A 214 -28.15 8.41 5.03
N LEU A 215 -27.50 9.49 4.56
CA LEU A 215 -27.39 9.84 3.14
C LEU A 215 -26.81 8.67 2.30
N ASP A 216 -25.78 8.00 2.81
CA ASP A 216 -25.16 6.85 2.15
C ASP A 216 -26.10 5.65 1.98
N ALA A 217 -26.95 5.37 2.97
CA ALA A 217 -27.94 4.30 2.89
C ALA A 217 -29.08 4.63 1.92
N GLN A 218 -29.36 5.91 1.65
CA GLN A 218 -30.32 6.33 0.63
C GLN A 218 -29.75 6.16 -0.79
N PHE A 219 -28.47 6.53 -1.00
CA PHE A 219 -27.80 6.36 -2.29
C PHE A 219 -27.65 4.89 -2.69
N ARG A 220 -27.29 4.00 -1.77
CA ARG A 220 -27.13 2.58 -2.10
C ARG A 220 -28.46 1.88 -2.36
N ARG A 221 -29.55 2.24 -1.66
CA ARG A 221 -30.91 1.79 -2.04
C ARG A 221 -31.28 2.21 -3.47
N ALA A 222 -30.90 3.42 -3.89
CA ALA A 222 -31.08 3.86 -5.27
C ALA A 222 -30.17 3.09 -6.24
N ALA A 223 -28.91 2.85 -5.88
CA ALA A 223 -27.97 2.06 -6.70
C ALA A 223 -28.38 0.58 -6.83
N ASP A 224 -28.82 -0.05 -5.74
CA ASP A 224 -29.31 -1.43 -5.69
C ASP A 224 -30.64 -1.57 -6.46
N PHE A 225 -31.52 -0.56 -6.38
CA PHE A 225 -32.72 -0.48 -7.21
C PHE A 225 -32.37 -0.37 -8.71
N VAL A 226 -31.42 0.50 -9.09
CA VAL A 226 -30.94 0.62 -10.46
C VAL A 226 -30.25 -0.66 -10.94
N ALA A 227 -29.49 -1.33 -10.07
CA ALA A 227 -28.90 -2.64 -10.36
C ALA A 227 -29.97 -3.72 -10.55
N SER A 228 -31.05 -3.70 -9.76
CA SER A 228 -32.19 -4.62 -9.91
C SER A 228 -32.98 -4.36 -11.21
N LEU A 229 -33.10 -3.11 -11.64
CA LEU A 229 -33.68 -2.75 -12.94
C LEU A 229 -32.83 -3.25 -14.11
N LYS A 230 -31.49 -3.23 -13.97
CA LYS A 230 -30.57 -3.80 -14.97
C LYS A 230 -30.61 -5.33 -15.01
N GLN A 231 -30.90 -6.01 -13.90
CA GLN A 231 -31.11 -7.47 -13.86
C GLN A 231 -32.48 -7.90 -14.42
N GLY A 232 -33.48 -7.01 -14.46
CA GLY A 232 -34.82 -7.30 -14.99
C GLY A 232 -34.91 -7.44 -16.52
N GLN A 233 -33.82 -7.22 -17.27
CA GLN A 233 -33.78 -7.27 -18.73
C GLN A 233 -33.10 -8.51 -19.34
N GLN A 234 -32.86 -9.59 -18.57
CA GLN A 234 -32.44 -10.86 -19.14
C GLN A 234 -33.57 -11.91 -19.14
N THR A 235 -33.96 -12.26 -20.36
CA THR A 235 -34.72 -13.41 -20.85
C THR A 235 -35.08 -14.49 -19.84
N ARG A 236 -36.39 -14.70 -19.69
CA ARG A 236 -37.02 -15.84 -19.02
C ARG A 236 -36.51 -17.17 -19.57
N ALA A 237 -35.90 -17.98 -18.72
CA ALA A 237 -35.83 -19.43 -18.89
C ALA A 237 -36.72 -20.06 -17.81
N TYR A 238 -37.69 -20.85 -18.28
CA TYR A 238 -38.63 -21.60 -17.45
C TYR A 238 -37.90 -22.75 -16.75
N THR A 239 -38.12 -22.93 -15.44
CA THR A 239 -38.08 -24.27 -14.86
C THR A 239 -39.05 -24.36 -13.69
N THR A 240 -39.79 -25.46 -13.71
CA THR A 240 -40.97 -25.79 -12.92
C THR A 240 -40.62 -26.66 -11.70
N VAL A 241 -41.50 -26.57 -10.70
CA VAL A 241 -42.02 -27.67 -9.84
C VAL A 241 -41.72 -27.59 -8.32
N ALA A 242 -42.85 -27.73 -7.61
CA ALA A 242 -43.15 -28.25 -6.28
C ALA A 242 -42.72 -27.45 -5.04
N GLY A 243 -43.73 -26.81 -4.46
CA GLY A 243 -43.75 -26.48 -3.05
C GLY A 243 -44.06 -27.69 -2.16
N SER A 244 -43.64 -27.58 -0.91
CA SER A 244 -44.26 -28.23 0.23
C SER A 244 -43.84 -27.49 1.50
N SER A 245 -44.81 -26.84 2.12
CA SER A 245 -44.76 -26.24 3.44
C SER A 245 -44.54 -27.27 4.55
N THR A 246 -43.72 -26.97 5.56
CA THR A 246 -44.12 -26.86 6.99
C THR A 246 -42.90 -26.70 7.92
N ARG A 247 -43.04 -25.77 8.88
CA ARG A 247 -42.20 -25.53 10.08
C ARG A 247 -42.77 -26.35 11.27
N PRO A 248 -42.24 -26.27 12.51
CA PRO A 248 -40.86 -26.09 12.99
C PRO A 248 -40.50 -27.06 14.17
N GLY A 249 -39.22 -27.14 14.55
CA GLY A 249 -38.78 -27.82 15.78
C GLY A 249 -37.72 -27.03 16.54
N LEU A 250 -38.08 -26.51 17.72
CA LEU A 250 -37.19 -25.91 18.72
C LEU A 250 -36.32 -26.98 19.40
N ARG A 251 -35.05 -26.65 19.74
CA ARG A 251 -34.52 -26.82 21.11
C ARG A 251 -33.17 -26.12 21.37
N GLN A 252 -32.96 -25.84 22.64
CA GLN A 252 -32.08 -24.86 23.27
C GLN A 252 -30.66 -25.36 23.65
N ASN A 253 -29.73 -24.40 23.67
CA ASN A 253 -28.71 -24.06 24.68
C ASN A 253 -27.46 -24.91 25.02
N LYS A 254 -26.33 -24.18 24.92
CA LYS A 254 -25.23 -23.93 25.89
C LYS A 254 -24.20 -25.05 26.15
N PHE A 255 -22.93 -24.80 25.85
CA PHE A 255 -21.92 -24.26 26.79
C PHE A 255 -20.55 -24.07 26.08
N ALA A 256 -19.98 -22.88 26.21
CA ALA A 256 -18.54 -22.58 26.21
C ALA A 256 -18.17 -22.22 27.68
N PRO A 257 -16.90 -22.08 28.15
CA PRO A 257 -15.77 -21.44 27.44
C PRO A 257 -14.34 -21.94 27.80
N ALA A 258 -13.31 -21.40 27.14
CA ALA A 258 -12.16 -20.74 27.78
C ALA A 258 -11.20 -20.14 26.73
N SER A 259 -10.97 -18.84 26.86
CA SER A 259 -10.17 -17.95 26.03
C SER A 259 -8.84 -17.61 26.69
N THR A 260 -7.79 -17.32 25.91
CA THR A 260 -6.82 -16.25 26.23
C THR A 260 -6.14 -15.76 24.94
N ARG A 261 -6.47 -14.55 24.50
CA ARG A 261 -5.61 -13.73 23.62
C ARG A 261 -5.43 -12.37 24.28
N GLY A 262 -4.17 -12.01 24.52
CA GLY A 262 -3.76 -10.73 25.08
C GLY A 262 -3.93 -9.60 24.07
N PHE A 263 -4.42 -8.45 24.56
CA PHE A 263 -4.49 -7.20 23.83
C PHE A 263 -3.11 -6.52 23.86
N ALA A 264 -2.62 -6.09 22.69
CA ALA A 264 -1.49 -5.17 22.57
C ALA A 264 -2.02 -3.78 22.21
N THR A 265 -2.01 -2.87 23.17
CA THR A 265 -2.29 -1.43 22.98
C THR A 265 -0.99 -0.65 22.91
N THR A 266 -0.63 -0.12 21.73
CA THR A 266 0.28 1.03 21.63
C THR A 266 -0.05 1.87 20.39
N ALA A 267 -0.89 2.88 20.57
CA ALA A 267 -1.07 3.97 19.61
C ALA A 267 -0.25 5.19 20.07
N LYS A 268 0.69 5.67 19.24
CA LYS A 268 0.89 7.10 18.95
C LYS A 268 1.90 7.42 17.82
N ARG A 269 1.54 8.50 17.11
CA ARG A 269 2.18 9.26 16.01
C ARG A 269 2.21 8.56 14.65
N SER A 270 1.15 8.74 13.85
CA SER A 270 1.21 8.53 12.40
C SER A 270 1.95 9.71 11.75
N MET A 271 2.94 9.39 10.92
CA MET A 271 3.27 10.22 9.77
C MET A 271 2.12 10.02 8.78
N GLU A 272 1.36 11.06 8.49
CA GLU A 272 0.52 11.13 7.29
C GLU A 272 1.41 10.73 6.10
N THR A 273 1.09 9.62 5.44
CA THR A 273 1.87 9.13 4.31
C THR A 273 1.04 9.29 3.05
N THR A 274 1.61 10.03 2.10
CA THR A 274 1.08 10.23 0.74
C THR A 274 1.20 8.99 -0.13
N ASN A 275 1.92 7.96 0.33
CA ASN A 275 2.09 6.71 -0.39
C ASN A 275 0.75 5.93 -0.37
N PRO A 276 0.17 5.63 -1.55
CA PRO A 276 -1.10 4.91 -1.65
C PRO A 276 -1.02 3.47 -1.13
N ASN A 277 0.19 2.92 -1.00
CA ASN A 277 0.45 1.59 -0.49
C ASN A 277 1.65 1.67 0.48
N PRO A 278 1.45 2.16 1.72
CA PRO A 278 2.55 2.37 2.65
C PRO A 278 3.08 1.05 3.23
N PRO A 279 4.37 0.96 3.57
CA PRO A 279 4.98 -0.29 3.98
C PRO A 279 4.47 -0.85 5.31
N TYR A 280 4.37 -2.18 5.35
CA TYR A 280 4.04 -2.94 6.54
C TYR A 280 5.29 -3.05 7.40
N GLY A 281 5.54 -2.00 8.20
CA GLY A 281 6.62 -2.01 9.18
C GLY A 281 6.45 -3.15 10.21
N ILE A 282 7.33 -3.18 11.21
CA ILE A 282 7.36 -4.26 12.22
C ILE A 282 6.04 -4.49 12.98
N LYS A 283 5.12 -3.51 12.93
CA LYS A 283 3.79 -3.58 13.57
C LYS A 283 2.86 -4.63 12.95
N HIS A 284 3.10 -5.02 11.70
CA HIS A 284 2.31 -6.03 11.00
C HIS A 284 2.89 -7.44 11.15
N LYS A 285 3.97 -7.59 11.94
CA LYS A 285 4.56 -8.88 12.27
C LYS A 285 3.58 -9.70 13.11
N SER A 286 3.23 -10.88 12.61
CA SER A 286 2.35 -11.86 13.26
C SER A 286 3.07 -13.15 13.67
N ARG A 287 4.30 -13.36 13.18
CA ARG A 287 5.14 -14.52 13.46
C ARG A 287 6.50 -14.08 14.00
N ASP A 288 7.01 -14.74 15.04
CA ASP A 288 8.30 -14.45 15.68
C ASP A 288 9.21 -15.68 15.86
N TYR A 289 8.78 -16.85 15.39
CA TYR A 289 9.58 -18.08 15.36
C TYR A 289 10.07 -18.41 13.95
N PRO A 290 11.23 -19.08 13.79
CA PRO A 290 11.82 -19.33 12.47
C PRO A 290 10.92 -20.10 11.50
N ALA A 291 11.00 -19.75 10.21
CA ALA A 291 10.44 -20.51 9.10
C ALA A 291 11.48 -21.44 8.52
N LYS A 292 11.08 -22.69 8.26
CA LYS A 292 11.91 -23.69 7.59
C LYS A 292 11.90 -23.40 6.09
N VAL A 293 13.06 -23.08 5.53
CA VAL A 293 13.20 -22.67 4.12
C VAL A 293 13.95 -23.72 3.33
N ALA A 294 13.48 -24.02 2.12
CA ALA A 294 14.24 -24.78 1.12
C ALA A 294 14.56 -23.90 -0.09
N LEU A 295 15.81 -23.96 -0.56
CA LEU A 295 16.28 -23.23 -1.74
C LEU A 295 16.63 -24.21 -2.86
N ILE A 296 15.83 -24.22 -3.92
CA ILE A 296 16.02 -25.09 -5.08
C ILE A 296 16.72 -24.30 -6.18
N GLY A 297 17.92 -24.73 -6.61
CA GLY A 297 18.72 -23.99 -7.61
C GLY A 297 19.73 -23.02 -7.01
N ALA A 298 20.32 -23.37 -5.86
CA ALA A 298 21.11 -22.45 -5.04
C ALA A 298 22.50 -22.05 -5.59
N ARG A 299 22.96 -22.64 -6.69
CA ARG A 299 24.32 -22.40 -7.24
C ARG A 299 24.49 -21.03 -7.88
N GLY A 300 23.42 -20.48 -8.45
CA GLY A 300 23.49 -19.20 -9.18
C GLY A 300 23.83 -18.02 -8.25
N TYR A 301 24.25 -16.90 -8.83
CA TYR A 301 24.57 -15.68 -8.07
C TYR A 301 23.43 -15.23 -7.15
N THR A 302 22.18 -15.29 -7.61
CA THR A 302 21.00 -14.98 -6.79
C THR A 302 20.82 -15.96 -5.62
N GLY A 303 21.10 -17.25 -5.84
CA GLY A 303 21.03 -18.26 -4.79
C GLY A 303 22.05 -18.00 -3.68
N GLN A 304 23.28 -17.63 -4.07
CA GLN A 304 24.33 -17.23 -3.12
C GLN A 304 23.94 -15.98 -2.32
N ALA A 305 23.41 -14.95 -2.99
CA ALA A 305 22.94 -13.74 -2.32
C ALA A 305 21.79 -14.02 -1.33
N LEU A 306 20.89 -14.96 -1.66
CA LEU A 306 19.83 -15.42 -0.75
C LEU A 306 20.40 -16.16 0.47
N ILE A 307 21.40 -17.03 0.28
CA ILE A 307 22.06 -17.73 1.39
C ILE A 307 22.64 -16.73 2.40
N GLU A 308 23.31 -15.68 1.93
CA GLU A 308 23.85 -14.63 2.80
C GLU A 308 22.75 -13.88 3.57
N LEU A 309 21.66 -13.54 2.89
CA LEU A 309 20.50 -12.88 3.50
C LEU A 309 19.82 -13.78 4.55
N PHE A 310 19.59 -15.05 4.22
CA PHE A 310 19.03 -16.03 5.16
C PHE A 310 19.95 -16.26 6.36
N ASN A 311 21.27 -16.26 6.18
CA ASN A 311 22.21 -16.37 7.28
C ASN A 311 22.09 -15.20 8.28
N LYS A 312 21.76 -13.99 7.80
CA LYS A 312 21.60 -12.80 8.65
C LYS A 312 20.18 -12.63 9.22
N HIS A 313 19.17 -13.21 8.59
CA HIS A 313 17.77 -13.00 8.97
C HIS A 313 17.40 -13.80 10.24
N PRO A 314 16.87 -13.20 11.33
CA PRO A 314 16.62 -13.91 12.59
C PRO A 314 15.64 -15.09 12.48
N ASN A 315 14.60 -14.96 11.64
CA ASN A 315 13.51 -15.95 11.54
C ASN A 315 13.50 -16.75 10.22
N MET A 316 14.61 -16.76 9.44
CA MET A 316 14.74 -17.68 8.30
C MET A 316 15.75 -18.76 8.66
N ASP A 317 15.30 -20.01 8.62
CA ASP A 317 16.10 -21.19 8.89
C ASP A 317 16.17 -22.04 7.62
N LEU A 318 17.26 -21.84 6.86
CA LEU A 318 17.57 -22.64 5.69
C LEU A 318 17.83 -24.09 6.11
N ARG A 319 17.03 -25.02 5.59
CA ARG A 319 17.09 -26.45 5.90
C ARG A 319 17.63 -27.28 4.75
N HIS A 320 17.17 -26.97 3.54
CA HIS A 320 17.49 -27.73 2.34
C HIS A 320 17.98 -26.82 1.23
N VAL A 321 18.99 -27.28 0.51
CA VAL A 321 19.64 -26.53 -0.56
C VAL A 321 19.94 -27.49 -1.71
N SER A 322 19.26 -27.32 -2.83
CA SER A 322 19.42 -28.22 -3.99
C SER A 322 20.32 -27.61 -5.06
N SER A 323 21.30 -28.40 -5.51
CA SER A 323 22.14 -28.14 -6.67
C SER A 323 22.70 -29.45 -7.23
N ARG A 324 22.32 -29.78 -8.47
CA ARG A 324 22.85 -30.97 -9.17
C ARG A 324 24.37 -30.98 -9.28
N GLU A 325 24.99 -29.81 -9.50
CA GLU A 325 26.44 -29.71 -9.71
C GLU A 325 27.25 -29.71 -8.41
N LEU A 326 26.66 -29.24 -7.31
CA LEU A 326 27.34 -29.15 -6.01
C LEU A 326 26.91 -30.26 -5.05
N ALA A 327 26.04 -31.19 -5.47
CA ALA A 327 25.53 -32.28 -4.65
C ALA A 327 26.65 -33.01 -3.89
N GLY A 328 26.45 -33.20 -2.59
CA GLY A 328 27.43 -33.81 -1.68
C GLY A 328 28.49 -32.85 -1.13
N LYS A 329 28.62 -31.63 -1.65
CA LYS A 329 29.51 -30.61 -1.07
C LYS A 329 28.83 -29.88 0.09
N LYS A 330 29.64 -29.45 1.05
CA LYS A 330 29.20 -28.61 2.16
C LYS A 330 28.82 -27.20 1.66
N LEU A 331 27.73 -26.66 2.18
CA LEU A 331 27.33 -25.27 1.96
C LEU A 331 28.25 -24.32 2.74
N GLU A 332 28.84 -23.38 2.03
CA GLU A 332 29.61 -22.28 2.62
C GLU A 332 28.74 -21.02 2.78
N GLY A 333 29.12 -20.12 3.69
CA GLY A 333 28.40 -18.85 3.91
C GLY A 333 27.13 -18.94 4.79
N TYR A 334 26.69 -20.14 5.17
CA TYR A 334 25.60 -20.35 6.13
C TYR A 334 26.13 -20.94 7.44
N THR A 335 25.95 -20.20 8.55
CA THR A 335 26.58 -20.50 9.85
C THR A 335 25.62 -21.09 10.88
N LYS A 336 24.30 -20.94 10.68
CA LYS A 336 23.29 -21.43 11.63
C LYS A 336 23.15 -22.95 11.66
N ARG A 337 23.61 -23.64 10.60
CA ARG A 337 23.53 -25.09 10.44
C ARG A 337 24.61 -25.57 9.47
N GLN A 338 25.06 -26.80 9.67
CA GLN A 338 25.82 -27.54 8.66
C GLN A 338 24.87 -28.12 7.61
N ILE A 339 24.92 -27.60 6.39
CA ILE A 339 24.07 -28.05 5.27
C ILE A 339 24.98 -28.63 4.19
N THR A 340 24.54 -29.71 3.56
CA THR A 340 25.17 -30.30 2.38
C THR A 340 24.23 -30.08 1.21
N TYR A 341 24.77 -29.72 0.05
CA TYR A 341 23.97 -29.59 -1.17
C TYR A 341 23.35 -30.95 -1.54
N GLU A 342 22.06 -30.94 -1.82
CA GLU A 342 21.28 -32.10 -2.23
C GLU A 342 21.03 -32.05 -3.75
N ASN A 343 20.64 -33.19 -4.33
CA ASN A 343 20.11 -33.27 -5.70
C ASN A 343 18.63 -33.68 -5.64
N LEU A 344 17.79 -32.77 -5.13
CA LEU A 344 16.37 -33.03 -4.91
C LEU A 344 15.63 -33.18 -6.25
N SER A 345 14.94 -34.30 -6.43
CA SER A 345 13.96 -34.50 -7.50
C SER A 345 12.58 -33.95 -7.10
N ALA A 346 11.65 -33.86 -8.06
CA ALA A 346 10.27 -33.47 -7.77
C ALA A 346 9.59 -34.43 -6.76
N GLU A 347 9.90 -35.73 -6.84
CA GLU A 347 9.38 -36.73 -5.90
C GLU A 347 9.93 -36.55 -4.48
N ASP A 348 11.22 -36.20 -4.34
CA ASP A 348 11.80 -35.88 -3.03
C ASP A 348 11.14 -34.64 -2.42
N VAL A 349 10.94 -33.60 -3.24
CA VAL A 349 10.24 -32.38 -2.85
C VAL A 349 8.80 -32.67 -2.42
N LYS A 350 8.08 -33.54 -3.13
CA LYS A 350 6.73 -33.97 -2.75
C LYS A 350 6.70 -34.60 -1.36
N LYS A 351 7.56 -35.60 -1.10
CA LYS A 351 7.64 -36.28 0.20
C LYS A 351 7.97 -35.31 1.33
N MET A 352 8.94 -34.43 1.11
CA MET A 352 9.30 -33.40 2.10
C MET A 352 8.15 -32.44 2.39
N ALA A 353 7.38 -32.07 1.36
CA ALA A 353 6.18 -31.24 1.51
C ALA A 353 5.08 -31.99 2.27
N GLU A 354 4.81 -33.27 1.95
CA GLU A 354 3.83 -34.12 2.65
C GLU A 354 4.16 -34.25 4.15
N ASN A 355 5.43 -34.43 4.47
CA ASN A 355 5.96 -34.48 5.84
C ASN A 355 5.95 -33.12 6.57
N GLY A 356 5.66 -32.02 5.86
CA GLY A 356 5.65 -30.68 6.43
C GLY A 356 7.04 -30.21 6.88
N GLU A 357 8.11 -30.65 6.21
CA GLU A 357 9.50 -30.33 6.56
C GLU A 357 9.85 -28.87 6.24
N VAL A 358 9.16 -28.25 5.30
CA VAL A 358 9.45 -26.92 4.75
C VAL A 358 8.21 -26.04 4.80
N ASP A 359 8.36 -24.83 5.34
CA ASP A 359 7.29 -23.81 5.41
C ASP A 359 7.29 -22.90 4.16
N CYS A 360 8.48 -22.69 3.57
CA CYS A 360 8.66 -21.86 2.40
C CYS A 360 9.68 -22.43 1.42
N TRP A 361 9.28 -22.52 0.16
CA TRP A 361 10.08 -23.01 -0.96
C TRP A 361 10.48 -21.85 -1.87
N VAL A 362 11.78 -21.69 -2.10
CA VAL A 362 12.31 -20.70 -3.05
C VAL A 362 12.83 -21.42 -4.28
N MET A 363 12.23 -21.13 -5.43
CA MET A 363 12.63 -21.67 -6.73
C MET A 363 13.58 -20.69 -7.43
N ALA A 364 14.88 -20.97 -7.34
CA ALA A 364 15.96 -20.27 -8.02
C ALA A 364 16.42 -21.03 -9.28
N LEU A 365 15.45 -21.49 -10.08
CA LEU A 365 15.66 -22.33 -11.24
C LEU A 365 15.64 -21.51 -12.55
N PRO A 366 16.22 -22.05 -13.65
CA PRO A 366 16.02 -21.46 -14.97
C PRO A 366 14.55 -21.44 -15.38
N ASN A 367 14.19 -20.53 -16.29
CA ASN A 367 12.85 -20.48 -16.87
C ASN A 367 12.47 -21.82 -17.53
N GLY A 368 11.22 -22.24 -17.33
CA GLY A 368 10.61 -23.46 -17.85
C GLY A 368 10.86 -24.69 -16.99
N VAL A 369 11.52 -24.56 -15.83
CA VAL A 369 11.97 -25.69 -14.99
C VAL A 369 11.21 -25.78 -13.67
N CYS A 370 10.49 -24.73 -13.25
CA CYS A 370 9.84 -24.70 -11.93
C CYS A 370 8.63 -25.63 -11.85
N LYS A 371 7.92 -25.83 -12.96
CA LYS A 371 6.62 -26.52 -12.98
C LYS A 371 6.59 -27.90 -12.29
N PRO A 372 7.51 -28.85 -12.55
CA PRO A 372 7.48 -30.15 -11.88
C PRO A 372 7.61 -30.08 -10.35
N PHE A 373 8.40 -29.14 -9.84
CA PHE A 373 8.58 -28.94 -8.40
C PHE A 373 7.35 -28.29 -7.77
N VAL A 374 6.77 -27.30 -8.44
CA VAL A 374 5.53 -26.63 -7.99
C VAL A 374 4.37 -27.61 -7.95
N ASP A 375 4.19 -28.42 -9.01
CA ASP A 375 3.14 -29.43 -9.08
C ASP A 375 3.31 -30.46 -7.95
N ALA A 376 4.53 -30.95 -7.72
CA ALA A 376 4.85 -31.85 -6.61
C ALA A 376 4.49 -31.28 -5.23
N ILE A 377 4.77 -29.99 -4.98
CA ILE A 377 4.39 -29.34 -3.72
C ILE A 377 2.87 -29.22 -3.61
N ASN A 378 2.18 -28.82 -4.68
CA ASN A 378 0.72 -28.70 -4.68
C ASN A 378 0.02 -30.05 -4.45
N GLU A 379 0.55 -31.13 -5.00
CA GLU A 379 0.02 -32.49 -4.83
C GLU A 379 0.20 -33.07 -3.42
N SER A 380 1.07 -32.48 -2.59
CA SER A 380 1.31 -32.95 -1.22
C SER A 380 0.11 -32.76 -0.27
N GLY A 381 -0.90 -31.98 -0.68
CA GLY A 381 -2.04 -31.62 0.15
C GLY A 381 -1.70 -30.62 1.27
N LYS A 382 -0.46 -30.12 1.34
CA LYS A 382 -0.06 -28.98 2.18
C LYS A 382 -0.06 -27.68 1.36
N ASP A 383 -0.10 -26.56 2.06
CA ASP A 383 -0.05 -25.23 1.44
C ASP A 383 1.10 -24.35 1.97
N PRO A 384 2.37 -24.76 1.75
CA PRO A 384 3.52 -23.92 2.07
C PRO A 384 3.62 -22.74 1.11
N VAL A 385 4.36 -21.69 1.49
CA VAL A 385 4.63 -20.56 0.60
C VAL A 385 5.62 -21.01 -0.49
N ILE A 386 5.34 -20.69 -1.74
CA ILE A 386 6.28 -20.86 -2.85
C ILE A 386 6.61 -19.49 -3.44
N VAL A 387 7.91 -19.18 -3.57
CA VAL A 387 8.40 -17.99 -4.27
C VAL A 387 9.21 -18.43 -5.47
N ASP A 388 8.73 -18.11 -6.66
CA ASP A 388 9.44 -18.38 -7.92
C ASP A 388 10.24 -17.15 -8.39
N LEU A 389 11.54 -17.33 -8.60
CA LEU A 389 12.42 -16.29 -9.14
C LEU A 389 12.46 -16.27 -10.67
N SER A 390 12.00 -17.34 -11.32
CA SER A 390 11.94 -17.47 -12.76
C SER A 390 10.83 -16.59 -13.36
N ALA A 391 10.64 -16.65 -14.67
CA ALA A 391 9.53 -15.96 -15.34
C ALA A 391 8.26 -16.81 -15.50
N ASP A 392 8.27 -18.08 -15.06
CA ASP A 392 7.23 -19.08 -15.37
C ASP A 392 5.83 -18.64 -14.94
N TYR A 393 5.73 -17.98 -13.78
CA TYR A 393 4.44 -17.57 -13.19
C TYR A 393 4.20 -16.06 -13.16
N ARG A 394 5.10 -15.23 -13.72
CA ARG A 394 4.96 -13.75 -13.68
C ARG A 394 3.76 -13.23 -14.47
N PHE A 395 3.22 -14.05 -15.36
CA PHE A 395 2.05 -13.75 -16.20
C PHE A 395 0.81 -14.53 -15.78
N ASP A 396 0.91 -15.37 -14.75
CA ASP A 396 -0.18 -16.20 -14.25
C ASP A 396 -0.97 -15.43 -13.19
N SER A 397 -2.28 -15.24 -13.42
CA SER A 397 -3.15 -14.51 -12.48
C SER A 397 -3.47 -15.28 -11.21
N SER A 398 -3.17 -16.58 -11.14
CA SER A 398 -3.28 -17.37 -9.91
C SER A 398 -2.09 -17.17 -8.95
N TRP A 399 -1.03 -16.50 -9.41
CA TRP A 399 0.14 -16.13 -8.62
C TRP A 399 0.14 -14.64 -8.31
N THR A 400 0.51 -14.29 -7.08
CA THR A 400 0.66 -12.90 -6.68
C THR A 400 2.00 -12.37 -7.19
N TYR A 401 1.99 -11.25 -7.91
CA TYR A 401 3.21 -10.60 -8.39
C TYR A 401 3.95 -9.91 -7.23
N GLY A 402 5.21 -10.28 -7.04
CA GLY A 402 6.01 -9.96 -5.85
C GLY A 402 6.66 -8.57 -5.85
N LEU A 403 5.91 -7.50 -6.13
CA LEU A 403 6.41 -6.11 -6.08
C LEU A 403 5.58 -5.27 -5.09
N PRO A 404 5.93 -5.27 -3.78
CA PRO A 404 5.16 -4.66 -2.71
C PRO A 404 4.87 -3.17 -2.88
N GLU A 405 5.71 -2.43 -3.60
CA GLU A 405 5.53 -1.01 -3.81
C GLU A 405 4.39 -0.69 -4.79
N THR A 406 4.04 -1.61 -5.69
CA THR A 406 2.97 -1.44 -6.70
C THR A 406 1.77 -2.36 -6.49
N VAL A 407 1.99 -3.56 -5.95
CA VAL A 407 0.95 -4.54 -5.63
C VAL A 407 0.49 -4.35 -4.19
N ASN A 408 -0.81 -4.48 -3.94
CA ASN A 408 -1.37 -4.30 -2.61
C ASN A 408 -0.70 -5.26 -1.61
N ARG A 409 -0.10 -4.69 -0.55
CA ARG A 409 0.64 -5.47 0.44
C ARG A 409 -0.22 -6.49 1.18
N SER A 410 -1.53 -6.28 1.31
CA SER A 410 -2.42 -7.29 1.90
C SER A 410 -2.51 -8.55 1.04
N GLU A 411 -2.52 -8.40 -0.29
CA GLU A 411 -2.55 -9.54 -1.21
C GLU A 411 -1.25 -10.33 -1.11
N LEU A 412 -0.11 -9.64 -0.99
CA LEU A 412 1.18 -10.29 -0.79
C LEU A 412 1.33 -10.94 0.59
N SER A 413 0.77 -10.37 1.64
CA SER A 413 0.79 -11.00 2.97
C SER A 413 -0.06 -12.28 3.03
N ASP A 414 -1.14 -12.33 2.27
CA ASP A 414 -2.03 -13.50 2.21
C ASP A 414 -1.57 -14.53 1.16
N ALA A 415 -0.61 -14.17 0.30
CA ALA A 415 -0.15 -15.00 -0.79
C ALA A 415 0.54 -16.30 -0.32
N ARG A 416 0.34 -17.36 -1.09
CA ARG A 416 1.05 -18.65 -0.95
C ARG A 416 1.82 -19.04 -2.21
N ARG A 417 1.58 -18.35 -3.31
CA ARG A 417 2.21 -18.54 -4.60
C ARG A 417 2.63 -17.16 -5.10
N ILE A 418 3.93 -16.88 -5.09
CA ILE A 418 4.49 -15.56 -5.38
C ILE A 418 5.44 -15.65 -6.57
N ALA A 419 5.16 -14.87 -7.60
CA ALA A 419 6.06 -14.70 -8.74
C ALA A 419 6.95 -13.48 -8.49
N ASN A 420 8.23 -13.70 -8.21
CA ASN A 420 9.18 -12.62 -7.98
C ASN A 420 9.48 -11.90 -9.29
N PRO A 421 9.48 -10.55 -9.31
CA PRO A 421 9.68 -9.76 -10.50
C PRO A 421 11.10 -9.92 -11.07
N GLY A 422 11.24 -9.62 -12.36
CA GLY A 422 12.54 -9.50 -13.02
C GLY A 422 13.28 -8.24 -12.60
N CYS A 423 14.62 -8.27 -12.65
CA CYS A 423 15.46 -7.16 -12.18
C CYS A 423 15.26 -5.87 -12.98
N TYR A 424 15.21 -5.94 -14.31
CA TYR A 424 14.85 -4.78 -15.16
C TYR A 424 13.40 -4.36 -14.95
N ALA A 425 12.49 -5.33 -14.86
CA ALA A 425 11.07 -5.05 -14.68
C ALA A 425 10.80 -4.30 -13.36
N THR A 426 11.51 -4.65 -12.29
CA THR A 426 11.40 -4.01 -10.97
C THR A 426 11.73 -2.52 -11.06
N ALA A 427 12.93 -2.17 -11.54
CA ALA A 427 13.34 -0.76 -11.59
C ALA A 427 12.55 0.05 -12.62
N ALA A 428 12.20 -0.53 -13.77
CA ALA A 428 11.37 0.15 -14.76
C ALA A 428 9.95 0.43 -14.25
N GLN A 429 9.30 -0.55 -13.60
CA GLN A 429 7.97 -0.35 -12.99
C GLN A 429 8.01 0.74 -11.93
N LEU A 430 9.00 0.71 -11.02
CA LEU A 430 9.15 1.75 -10.00
C LEU A 430 9.47 3.12 -10.62
N GLY A 431 10.20 3.12 -11.74
CA GLY A 431 10.50 4.30 -12.52
C GLY A 431 9.29 4.88 -13.28
N ILE A 432 8.25 4.10 -13.58
CA ILE A 432 7.10 4.55 -14.39
C ILE A 432 5.83 4.76 -13.56
N ALA A 433 5.60 3.91 -12.54
CA ALA A 433 4.36 3.87 -11.76
C ALA A 433 3.87 5.23 -11.23
N PRO A 434 4.71 6.16 -10.74
CA PRO A 434 4.25 7.46 -10.26
C PRO A 434 3.65 8.37 -11.35
N LEU A 435 3.88 8.04 -12.63
CA LEU A 435 3.49 8.88 -13.76
C LEU A 435 2.35 8.29 -14.60
N LEU A 436 1.79 7.12 -14.25
CA LEU A 436 0.80 6.41 -15.07
C LEU A 436 -0.36 7.30 -15.56
N GLU A 437 -0.91 8.15 -14.69
CA GLU A 437 -2.01 9.07 -15.02
C GLU A 437 -1.60 10.24 -15.96
N PHE A 438 -0.30 10.49 -16.08
CA PHE A 438 0.25 11.60 -16.86
C PHE A 438 0.87 11.16 -18.19
N ILE A 439 0.88 9.86 -18.48
CA ILE A 439 1.44 9.33 -19.71
C ILE A 439 0.56 9.71 -20.91
N GLY A 440 1.19 10.25 -21.95
CA GLY A 440 0.54 10.68 -23.20
C GLY A 440 0.94 9.85 -24.43
N GLY A 441 1.74 8.80 -24.26
CA GLY A 441 2.24 7.94 -25.32
C GLY A 441 3.11 6.82 -24.76
N GLN A 442 3.64 5.95 -25.61
CA GLN A 442 4.41 4.78 -25.17
C GLN A 442 5.74 5.20 -24.50
N PRO A 443 6.00 4.80 -23.23
CA PRO A 443 7.32 4.97 -22.62
C PRO A 443 8.38 4.10 -23.30
N THR A 444 9.60 4.63 -23.39
CA THR A 444 10.77 3.88 -23.87
C THR A 444 11.78 3.73 -22.75
N VAL A 445 12.15 2.49 -22.45
CA VAL A 445 13.08 2.10 -21.40
C VAL A 445 14.37 1.62 -22.06
N PHE A 446 15.47 2.36 -21.88
CA PHE A 446 16.81 1.88 -22.19
C PHE A 446 17.45 1.36 -20.90
N GLY A 447 17.93 0.12 -20.88
CA GLY A 447 18.50 -0.49 -19.69
C GLY A 447 19.89 -1.07 -19.94
N VAL A 448 20.83 -0.81 -19.03
CA VAL A 448 22.17 -1.41 -19.05
C VAL A 448 22.42 -2.18 -17.77
N SER A 449 22.64 -3.48 -17.87
CA SER A 449 22.96 -4.36 -16.74
C SER A 449 24.44 -4.72 -16.66
N GLY A 450 24.86 -5.11 -15.45
CA GLY A 450 26.08 -5.86 -15.25
C GLY A 450 25.93 -7.33 -15.67
N TYR A 451 27.04 -7.96 -16.00
CA TYR A 451 27.05 -9.29 -16.61
C TYR A 451 26.57 -10.43 -15.71
N SER A 452 26.47 -10.23 -14.39
CA SER A 452 25.87 -11.19 -13.46
C SER A 452 24.41 -11.54 -13.81
N GLY A 453 23.70 -10.63 -14.50
CA GLY A 453 22.32 -10.87 -14.97
C GLY A 453 22.20 -12.00 -16.00
N ALA A 454 23.28 -12.36 -16.69
CA ALA A 454 23.30 -13.50 -17.61
C ALA A 454 23.50 -14.85 -16.89
N GLY A 455 23.71 -14.84 -15.58
CA GLY A 455 23.94 -16.03 -14.76
C GLY A 455 25.36 -16.59 -14.89
N THR A 456 25.55 -17.82 -14.41
CA THR A 456 26.85 -18.49 -14.31
C THR A 456 27.19 -19.36 -15.53
N LYS A 457 26.22 -19.64 -16.42
CA LYS A 457 26.46 -20.42 -17.64
C LYS A 457 27.20 -19.54 -18.66
N PRO A 458 28.35 -19.97 -19.21
CA PRO A 458 29.12 -19.17 -20.16
C PRO A 458 28.31 -18.74 -21.39
N SER A 459 28.48 -17.48 -21.79
CA SER A 459 27.82 -16.83 -22.91
C SER A 459 28.59 -15.56 -23.32
N PRO A 460 28.37 -15.00 -24.52
CA PRO A 460 28.96 -13.71 -24.89
C PRO A 460 28.61 -12.56 -23.93
N LYS A 461 27.50 -12.69 -23.19
CA LYS A 461 26.98 -11.68 -22.26
C LYS A 461 27.59 -11.73 -20.86
N ASN A 462 28.34 -12.79 -20.53
CA ASN A 462 29.12 -12.90 -19.28
C ASN A 462 30.58 -13.29 -19.51
N ASP A 463 31.04 -13.16 -20.75
CA ASP A 463 32.46 -13.18 -21.08
C ASP A 463 33.04 -11.78 -20.85
N VAL A 464 33.80 -11.62 -19.75
CA VAL A 464 34.40 -10.35 -19.36
C VAL A 464 35.35 -9.82 -20.45
N LYS A 465 36.03 -10.69 -21.21
CA LYS A 465 36.92 -10.25 -22.30
C LYS A 465 36.12 -9.67 -23.46
N ASN A 466 34.98 -10.28 -23.78
CA ASN A 466 34.08 -9.77 -24.83
C ASN A 466 33.38 -8.46 -24.42
N LEU A 467 33.18 -8.25 -23.12
CA LEU A 467 32.56 -7.05 -22.57
C LEU A 467 33.55 -5.89 -22.38
N GLU A 468 34.84 -6.16 -22.36
CA GLU A 468 35.88 -5.14 -22.20
C GLU A 468 35.80 -4.11 -23.34
N ASN A 469 35.72 -2.82 -22.99
CA ASN A 469 35.51 -1.71 -23.93
C ASN A 469 34.27 -1.88 -24.84
N ASN A 470 33.26 -2.62 -24.38
CA ASN A 470 32.08 -2.97 -25.17
C ASN A 470 30.77 -2.74 -24.41
N LEU A 471 29.67 -2.63 -25.17
CA LEU A 471 28.31 -2.55 -24.67
C LEU A 471 27.42 -3.37 -25.61
N ILE A 472 26.92 -4.51 -25.12
CA ILE A 472 26.28 -5.50 -26.00
C ILE A 472 24.76 -5.37 -25.94
N PRO A 473 24.08 -4.99 -27.04
CA PRO A 473 22.63 -5.10 -27.14
C PRO A 473 22.20 -6.57 -27.18
N TYR A 474 21.04 -6.88 -26.61
CA TYR A 474 20.43 -8.20 -26.79
C TYR A 474 18.92 -8.12 -26.70
N SER A 475 18.22 -8.95 -27.50
CA SER A 475 16.74 -9.02 -27.47
C SER A 475 16.09 -7.63 -27.50
N LEU A 476 16.41 -6.86 -28.54
CA LEU A 476 16.07 -5.43 -28.66
C LEU A 476 14.57 -5.12 -28.76
N THR A 477 13.75 -6.14 -29.04
CA THR A 477 12.28 -6.12 -29.00
C THR A 477 11.81 -7.44 -28.41
N ASP A 478 10.54 -7.50 -27.96
CA ASP A 478 9.91 -8.73 -27.45
C ASP A 478 10.62 -9.36 -26.25
N HIS A 479 11.48 -8.60 -25.57
CA HIS A 479 12.16 -9.05 -24.37
C HIS A 479 11.11 -9.38 -23.29
N ILE A 480 11.30 -10.46 -22.53
CA ILE A 480 10.32 -10.90 -21.52
C ILE A 480 9.97 -9.79 -20.51
N HIS A 481 10.96 -9.02 -20.04
CA HIS A 481 10.74 -7.84 -19.21
C HIS A 481 9.91 -6.74 -19.88
N GLU A 482 9.94 -6.56 -21.21
CA GLU A 482 9.05 -5.62 -21.92
C GLU A 482 7.58 -6.00 -21.70
N LYS A 483 7.29 -7.28 -21.90
CA LYS A 483 5.95 -7.87 -21.70
C LYS A 483 5.55 -7.82 -20.22
N GLU A 484 6.49 -8.11 -19.33
CA GLU A 484 6.28 -8.08 -17.87
C GLU A 484 5.92 -6.67 -17.39
N ILE A 485 6.73 -5.66 -17.75
CA ILE A 485 6.45 -4.26 -17.39
C ILE A 485 5.10 -3.84 -17.96
N SER A 486 4.84 -4.16 -19.24
CA SER A 486 3.60 -3.75 -19.89
C SER A 486 2.37 -4.36 -19.24
N ARG A 487 2.42 -5.66 -18.90
CA ARG A 487 1.34 -6.39 -18.24
C ARG A 487 1.04 -5.83 -16.86
N GLN A 488 2.07 -5.57 -16.06
CA GLN A 488 1.91 -5.18 -14.65
C GLN A 488 1.53 -3.70 -14.51
N LEU A 489 1.94 -2.84 -15.43
CA LEU A 489 1.52 -1.43 -15.45
C LEU A 489 0.19 -1.20 -16.18
N GLY A 490 -0.30 -2.18 -16.95
CA GLY A 490 -1.50 -2.02 -17.79
C GLY A 490 -1.31 -1.05 -18.96
N LEU A 491 -0.07 -0.85 -19.41
CA LEU A 491 0.33 0.11 -20.44
C LEU A 491 1.49 -0.48 -21.24
N GLU A 492 1.46 -0.39 -22.57
CA GLU A 492 2.59 -0.81 -23.40
C GLU A 492 3.84 0.04 -23.16
N VAL A 493 5.00 -0.62 -23.08
CA VAL A 493 6.31 0.01 -23.04
C VAL A 493 7.23 -0.59 -24.09
N ALA A 494 8.18 0.19 -24.60
CA ALA A 494 9.28 -0.31 -25.40
C ALA A 494 10.52 -0.50 -24.52
N PHE A 495 11.23 -1.63 -24.61
CA PHE A 495 12.39 -1.92 -23.77
C PHE A 495 13.60 -2.38 -24.57
N ILE A 496 14.74 -1.73 -24.33
CA ILE A 496 15.99 -1.92 -25.07
C ILE A 496 17.10 -2.30 -24.07
N PRO A 497 17.42 -3.59 -23.89
CA PRO A 497 18.42 -4.05 -22.93
C PRO A 497 19.83 -4.13 -23.53
N HIS A 498 20.81 -3.76 -22.71
CA HIS A 498 22.24 -3.90 -22.97
C HIS A 498 22.97 -4.48 -21.76
N VAL A 499 24.13 -5.08 -22.00
CA VAL A 499 25.02 -5.57 -20.93
C VAL A 499 26.40 -4.94 -21.07
N ALA A 500 26.98 -4.57 -19.93
CA ALA A 500 28.29 -3.95 -19.82
C ALA A 500 29.24 -4.76 -18.94
N ALA A 501 30.50 -4.32 -18.86
CA ALA A 501 31.59 -5.05 -18.22
C ALA A 501 31.56 -5.08 -16.69
N TRP A 502 30.71 -4.31 -16.01
CA TRP A 502 30.62 -4.38 -14.54
C TRP A 502 29.84 -5.62 -14.09
N PHE A 503 30.15 -6.13 -12.90
CA PHE A 503 29.56 -7.38 -12.41
C PHE A 503 28.06 -7.27 -12.14
N GLN A 504 27.64 -6.33 -11.27
CA GLN A 504 26.24 -6.20 -10.84
C GLN A 504 25.79 -4.74 -10.76
N GLY A 505 24.50 -4.53 -10.96
CA GLY A 505 23.82 -3.24 -11.05
C GLY A 505 23.22 -3.00 -12.42
N ILE A 506 22.06 -2.33 -12.45
CA ILE A 506 21.35 -1.89 -13.64
C ILE A 506 21.20 -0.37 -13.59
N HIS A 507 21.36 0.28 -14.74
CA HIS A 507 20.91 1.65 -14.97
C HIS A 507 19.81 1.65 -16.02
N HIS A 508 18.69 2.28 -15.70
CA HIS A 508 17.64 2.61 -16.63
C HIS A 508 17.66 4.09 -16.95
N THR A 509 17.45 4.39 -18.23
CA THR A 509 17.04 5.70 -18.72
C THR A 509 15.68 5.55 -19.35
N ILE A 510 14.67 6.21 -18.77
CA ILE A 510 13.26 6.02 -19.12
C ILE A 510 12.73 7.32 -19.70
N SER A 511 12.40 7.32 -21.00
CA SER A 511 11.79 8.46 -21.68
C SER A 511 10.28 8.27 -21.73
N ILE A 512 9.53 9.21 -21.15
CA ILE A 512 8.09 9.12 -20.93
C ILE A 512 7.41 10.31 -21.59
N PRO A 513 6.63 10.12 -22.67
CA PRO A 513 5.76 11.15 -23.21
C PRO A 513 4.66 11.52 -22.20
N LEU A 514 4.39 12.81 -22.03
CA LEU A 514 3.40 13.34 -21.08
C LEU A 514 2.17 13.88 -21.80
N ASN A 515 0.98 13.55 -21.29
CA ASN A 515 -0.30 14.04 -21.84
C ASN A 515 -0.52 15.54 -21.59
N ARG A 516 0.16 16.11 -20.60
CA ARG A 516 0.12 17.54 -20.24
C ARG A 516 1.50 18.10 -19.98
N THR A 517 1.60 19.43 -20.00
CA THR A 517 2.85 20.12 -19.68
C THR A 517 3.10 20.00 -18.18
N MET A 518 4.30 19.57 -17.79
CA MET A 518 4.73 19.48 -16.39
C MET A 518 6.14 20.02 -16.24
N THR A 519 6.53 20.38 -15.02
CA THR A 519 7.90 20.79 -14.69
C THR A 519 8.66 19.64 -14.03
N SER A 520 9.99 19.68 -14.05
CA SER A 520 10.83 18.73 -13.29
C SER A 520 10.48 18.67 -11.80
N ARG A 521 10.00 19.79 -11.24
CA ARG A 521 9.54 19.86 -9.86
C ARG A 521 8.26 19.06 -9.64
N ASP A 522 7.28 19.20 -10.53
CA ASP A 522 6.02 18.45 -10.45
C ASP A 522 6.29 16.94 -10.50
N ILE A 523 7.14 16.53 -11.44
CA ILE A 523 7.56 15.13 -11.57
C ILE A 523 8.22 14.66 -10.28
N ARG A 524 9.25 15.36 -9.79
CA ARG A 524 9.96 14.94 -8.57
C ARG A 524 9.03 14.79 -7.36
N ASN A 525 8.10 15.73 -7.19
CA ASN A 525 7.13 15.68 -6.08
C ASN A 525 6.26 14.43 -6.15
N LEU A 526 5.76 14.05 -7.35
CA LEU A 526 4.98 12.83 -7.52
C LEU A 526 5.73 11.56 -7.08
N TYR A 527 7.05 11.48 -7.35
CA TYR A 527 7.85 10.34 -6.91
C TYR A 527 8.08 10.35 -5.39
N GLN A 528 8.33 11.53 -4.80
CA GLN A 528 8.50 11.66 -3.36
C GLN A 528 7.20 11.28 -2.63
N ASP A 529 6.06 11.71 -3.15
CA ASP A 529 4.76 11.41 -2.59
C ASP A 529 4.44 9.92 -2.72
N ARG A 530 4.64 9.35 -3.92
CA ARG A 530 4.32 7.95 -4.24
C ARG A 530 5.11 6.94 -3.43
N TYR A 531 6.36 7.25 -3.08
CA TYR A 531 7.25 6.35 -2.35
C TYR A 531 7.54 6.83 -0.91
N ALA A 532 6.72 7.72 -0.38
CA ALA A 532 6.85 8.16 1.00
C ALA A 532 6.82 6.97 1.98
N GLY A 533 7.84 6.89 2.83
CA GLY A 533 7.98 5.84 3.84
C GLY A 533 8.63 4.54 3.36
N GLU A 534 8.80 4.33 2.05
CA GLU A 534 9.51 3.16 1.52
C GLU A 534 10.98 3.17 1.97
N LYS A 535 11.46 2.04 2.49
CA LYS A 535 12.87 1.92 2.93
C LYS A 535 13.81 1.50 1.80
N LEU A 536 13.27 0.80 0.79
CA LEU A 536 14.03 0.26 -0.32
C LEU A 536 13.89 1.09 -1.61
N VAL A 537 13.21 2.24 -1.56
CA VAL A 537 13.12 3.18 -2.68
C VAL A 537 13.58 4.55 -2.21
N LYS A 538 14.54 5.13 -2.94
CA LYS A 538 15.14 6.42 -2.59
C LYS A 538 15.08 7.37 -3.78
N ILE A 539 14.48 8.53 -3.55
CA ILE A 539 14.38 9.60 -4.54
C ILE A 539 15.56 10.56 -4.38
N VAL A 540 16.37 10.67 -5.42
CA VAL A 540 17.55 11.54 -5.48
C VAL A 540 17.34 12.65 -6.52
N GLY A 541 18.06 13.77 -6.37
CA GLY A 541 17.95 14.89 -7.32
C GLY A 541 18.65 14.59 -8.64
N GLU A 542 19.94 14.30 -8.54
CA GLU A 542 20.80 13.97 -9.68
C GLU A 542 20.49 12.58 -10.27
N SER A 543 21.01 12.31 -11.46
CA SER A 543 20.94 10.98 -12.05
C SER A 543 21.72 9.97 -11.18
N PRO A 544 21.08 8.89 -10.70
CA PRO A 544 21.76 7.87 -9.92
C PRO A 544 22.74 7.05 -10.79
N LEU A 545 23.77 6.51 -10.14
CA LEU A 545 24.87 5.81 -10.80
C LEU A 545 24.93 4.35 -10.37
N VAL A 546 25.25 3.44 -11.29
CA VAL A 546 25.40 2.00 -11.02
C VAL A 546 26.38 1.74 -9.87
N LYS A 547 27.52 2.43 -9.87
CA LYS A 547 28.55 2.32 -8.81
C LYS A 547 27.98 2.56 -7.41
N ASN A 548 26.95 3.39 -7.29
CA ASN A 548 26.38 3.76 -6.00
C ASN A 548 25.31 2.77 -5.52
N ILE A 549 24.65 2.05 -6.42
CA ILE A 549 23.61 1.07 -6.07
C ILE A 549 24.12 -0.37 -6.00
N SER A 550 25.22 -0.67 -6.70
CA SER A 550 25.85 -1.99 -6.69
C SER A 550 26.17 -2.42 -5.25
N GLY A 551 25.68 -3.58 -4.84
CA GLY A 551 25.80 -4.12 -3.49
C GLY A 551 24.76 -3.59 -2.50
N LYS A 552 23.76 -2.82 -2.94
CA LYS A 552 22.70 -2.27 -2.08
C LYS A 552 21.34 -2.89 -2.37
N HIS A 553 20.50 -2.88 -1.34
CA HIS A 553 19.21 -3.58 -1.30
C HIS A 553 18.01 -2.76 -1.79
N GLY A 554 18.24 -1.57 -2.34
CA GLY A 554 17.18 -0.66 -2.78
C GLY A 554 17.24 -0.26 -4.25
N VAL A 555 16.38 0.68 -4.60
CA VAL A 555 16.32 1.37 -5.89
C VAL A 555 16.54 2.85 -5.67
N GLU A 556 17.45 3.45 -6.43
CA GLU A 556 17.61 4.91 -6.49
C GLU A 556 16.99 5.44 -7.77
N ILE A 557 16.11 6.44 -7.67
CA ILE A 557 15.42 7.09 -8.80
C ILE A 557 15.72 8.59 -8.77
N GLY A 558 16.12 9.16 -9.91
CA GLY A 558 16.46 10.57 -10.02
C GLY A 558 16.70 11.05 -11.44
N GLY A 559 17.36 12.20 -11.58
CA GLY A 559 17.65 12.78 -12.90
C GLY A 559 16.38 13.20 -13.66
N PHE A 560 15.43 13.84 -12.96
CA PHE A 560 14.12 14.25 -13.48
C PHE A 560 14.25 15.39 -14.51
N ALA A 561 14.63 15.06 -15.74
CA ALA A 561 14.81 16.04 -16.81
C ALA A 561 13.55 16.15 -17.66
N VAL A 562 12.92 17.32 -17.66
CA VAL A 562 11.75 17.59 -18.50
C VAL A 562 12.17 18.40 -19.72
N HIS A 563 11.74 17.96 -20.91
CA HIS A 563 11.97 18.68 -22.16
C HIS A 563 11.39 20.10 -22.11
N SER A 564 11.95 21.04 -22.87
CA SER A 564 11.51 22.45 -22.87
C SER A 564 10.03 22.66 -23.18
N SER A 565 9.41 21.76 -23.95
CA SER A 565 7.96 21.77 -24.20
C SER A 565 7.10 21.33 -23.00
N GLY A 566 7.70 20.75 -21.96
CA GLY A 566 7.02 20.15 -20.81
C GLY A 566 6.27 18.85 -21.11
N LYS A 567 6.34 18.34 -22.34
CA LYS A 567 5.54 17.20 -22.84
C LYS A 567 6.29 15.86 -22.86
N ARG A 568 7.51 15.82 -22.35
CA ARG A 568 8.31 14.59 -22.23
C ARG A 568 9.24 14.72 -21.04
N VAL A 569 9.33 13.66 -20.24
CA VAL A 569 10.27 13.57 -19.14
C VAL A 569 11.21 12.39 -19.36
N VAL A 570 12.46 12.55 -18.91
CA VAL A 570 13.41 11.46 -18.74
C VAL A 570 13.65 11.27 -17.24
N VAL A 571 13.58 10.02 -16.78
CA VAL A 571 13.88 9.62 -15.41
C VAL A 571 14.85 8.46 -15.43
N ASN A 572 15.81 8.48 -14.50
CA ASN A 572 16.78 7.42 -14.35
C ASN A 572 16.52 6.62 -13.08
N ALA A 573 16.62 5.30 -13.20
CA ALA A 573 16.47 4.38 -12.06
C ALA A 573 17.65 3.41 -12.03
N THR A 574 18.23 3.18 -10.86
CA THR A 574 19.28 2.20 -10.67
C THR A 574 18.91 1.20 -9.59
N ILE A 575 19.29 -0.05 -9.80
CA ILE A 575 18.99 -1.18 -8.92
C ILE A 575 20.16 -2.17 -8.95
N ASP A 576 20.42 -2.86 -7.86
CA ASP A 576 21.26 -4.05 -7.90
C ASP A 576 20.45 -5.26 -8.41
N ASN A 577 20.87 -5.85 -9.54
CA ASN A 577 20.11 -6.92 -10.20
C ASN A 577 20.09 -8.25 -9.45
N LEU A 578 21.05 -8.51 -8.55
CA LEU A 578 21.09 -9.72 -7.74
C LEU A 578 20.36 -9.53 -6.41
N LEU A 579 20.33 -8.29 -5.89
CA LEU A 579 19.69 -7.94 -4.62
C LEU A 579 18.25 -7.50 -4.82
N LYS A 580 17.95 -6.20 -4.87
CA LYS A 580 16.56 -5.71 -5.03
C LYS A 580 15.93 -6.16 -6.35
N GLY A 581 16.74 -6.48 -7.35
CA GLY A 581 16.26 -7.08 -8.59
C GLY A 581 15.95 -8.58 -8.50
N ALA A 582 16.31 -9.26 -7.41
CA ALA A 582 16.04 -10.69 -7.20
C ALA A 582 16.00 -11.11 -5.72
N ALA A 583 17.15 -11.31 -5.05
CA ALA A 583 17.24 -11.93 -3.72
C ALA A 583 16.58 -11.12 -2.60
N THR A 584 16.78 -9.80 -2.58
CA THR A 584 16.17 -8.92 -1.58
C THR A 584 14.67 -8.79 -1.80
N GLN A 585 14.23 -8.72 -3.05
CA GLN A 585 12.81 -8.72 -3.38
C GLN A 585 12.14 -10.01 -2.92
N CYS A 586 12.79 -11.14 -3.14
CA CYS A 586 12.33 -12.45 -2.67
C CYS A 586 12.21 -12.47 -1.14
N LEU A 587 13.23 -12.02 -0.41
CA LEU A 587 13.17 -11.95 1.04
C LEU A 587 12.06 -11.00 1.55
N GLN A 588 11.86 -9.85 0.91
CA GLN A 588 10.77 -8.91 1.26
C GLN A 588 9.40 -9.57 1.05
N ASN A 589 9.23 -10.30 -0.06
CA ASN A 589 8.01 -11.05 -0.34
C ASN A 589 7.78 -12.18 0.67
N MET A 590 8.84 -12.93 1.01
CA MET A 590 8.80 -13.97 2.04
C MET A 590 8.42 -13.38 3.40
N ASN A 591 8.99 -12.23 3.78
CA ASN A 591 8.67 -11.58 5.04
C ASN A 591 7.18 -11.26 5.14
N LEU A 592 6.60 -10.68 4.09
CA LEU A 592 5.17 -10.37 4.06
C LEU A 592 4.33 -11.64 4.16
N ALA A 593 4.58 -12.64 3.32
CA ALA A 593 3.76 -13.85 3.24
C ALA A 593 3.88 -14.78 4.44
N LEU A 594 5.03 -14.75 5.15
CA LEU A 594 5.28 -15.54 6.36
C LEU A 594 4.93 -14.77 7.65
N GLY A 595 4.50 -13.52 7.55
CA GLY A 595 4.08 -12.71 8.70
C GLY A 595 5.21 -12.09 9.52
N TYR A 596 6.39 -11.86 8.92
CA TYR A 596 7.49 -11.12 9.53
C TYR A 596 7.41 -9.62 9.23
N GLY A 597 8.26 -8.80 9.87
CA GLY A 597 8.37 -7.40 9.47
C GLY A 597 8.93 -7.28 8.04
N GLU A 598 8.33 -6.44 7.18
CA GLU A 598 8.65 -6.38 5.74
C GLU A 598 10.16 -6.28 5.44
N TYR A 599 10.88 -5.47 6.22
CA TYR A 599 12.31 -5.22 6.05
C TYR A 599 13.21 -6.01 7.01
N GLU A 600 12.68 -7.00 7.73
CA GLU A 600 13.46 -7.82 8.66
C GLU A 600 14.55 -8.59 7.89
N GLY A 601 15.78 -8.61 8.43
CA GLY A 601 16.94 -9.23 7.77
C GLY A 601 17.43 -8.58 6.48
N ILE A 602 16.82 -7.48 6.02
CA ILE A 602 17.29 -6.69 4.87
C ILE A 602 18.12 -5.50 5.38
N PRO A 603 19.39 -5.36 4.99
CA PRO A 603 20.16 -4.15 5.24
C PRO A 603 19.66 -3.00 4.35
N TYR A 604 19.28 -1.85 4.92
CA TYR A 604 18.83 -0.67 4.15
C TYR A 604 19.41 0.65 4.67
#